data_AF-A0A966IW36-F1
#
_entry.id   AF-A0A966IW36-F1
#
_cell.length_a   1.000
_cell.length_b   1.000
_cell.length_c   1.000
_cell.angle_alpha   90.00
_cell.angle_beta   90.00
_cell.angle_gamma   90.00
#
_symmetry.space_group_name_H-M   'P 1'
#
loop_
_entity.id
_entity.type
_entity.pdbx_description
1 polymer ?
#
loop_
_entity_poly.entity_id
_entity_poly.type
_entity_poly.pdbx_seq_one_letter_code
_entity_poly.pdbx_strand_id
1 'polypeptide(L)' 'VELETLGNSMEWILGGGEDHALLGTTAAANNLNGFIVVGEVLEGVPHNVMLNGKTLDPKGYQHQWR' A
#
# COMPACT_ATOMS: atom_id res chain seq x y z
N VAL A 1 -20.92 -0.69 12.69
CA VAL A 1 -19.88 0.11 13.37
C VAL A 1 -19.45 1.16 12.37
N GLU A 2 -19.86 2.40 12.59
CA GLU A 2 -19.56 3.50 11.68
C GLU A 2 -18.05 3.78 11.69
N LEU A 3 -17.48 3.91 10.49
CA LEU A 3 -16.04 4.05 10.24
C LEU A 3 -15.41 5.29 10.90
N GLU A 4 -16.21 6.16 11.52
CA GLU A 4 -15.80 7.45 12.08
C GLU A 4 -15.10 7.36 13.45
N THR A 5 -15.20 6.22 14.16
CA THR A 5 -14.53 6.02 15.47
C THR A 5 -13.13 5.41 15.40
N LEU A 6 -12.65 5.04 14.21
CA LEU A 6 -11.26 4.64 13.97
C LEU A 6 -10.59 5.84 13.31
N GLY A 7 -9.53 6.39 13.89
CA GLY A 7 -8.71 7.39 13.19
C GLY A 7 -8.46 6.94 11.74
N ASN A 8 -8.54 7.88 10.79
CA ASN A 8 -8.65 7.65 9.34
C ASN A 8 -8.05 6.30 8.92
N SER A 9 -8.88 5.31 8.63
CA SER A 9 -8.45 3.93 8.35
C SER A 9 -7.39 3.83 7.26
N MET A 10 -7.35 4.82 6.35
CA MET A 10 -6.31 4.93 5.33
C MET A 10 -4.92 5.20 5.89
N GLU A 11 -4.80 5.90 7.02
CA GLU A 11 -3.52 6.12 7.69
C GLU A 11 -2.93 4.80 8.20
N TRP A 12 -3.76 3.93 8.76
CA TRP A 12 -3.36 2.58 9.17
C TRP A 12 -2.96 1.71 7.98
N ILE A 13 -3.77 1.70 6.92
CA ILE A 13 -3.52 0.88 5.72
C ILE A 13 -2.24 1.30 4.99
N LEU A 14 -1.98 2.61 4.86
CA LEU A 14 -0.87 3.11 4.04
C LEU A 14 0.43 3.34 4.84
N GLY A 15 0.32 3.66 6.12
CA GLY A 15 1.46 4.07 6.95
C GLY A 15 1.68 3.20 8.18
N GLY A 16 0.84 2.19 8.39
CA GLY A 16 1.03 1.20 9.45
C GLY A 16 2.19 0.24 9.16
N GLY A 17 2.05 -0.98 9.63
CA GLY A 17 3.05 -2.04 9.52
C GLY A 17 2.63 -3.25 10.33
N GLU A 18 3.48 -4.26 10.36
CA GLU A 18 3.24 -5.51 11.11
C GLU A 18 2.03 -6.35 10.63
N ASP A 19 1.51 -6.11 9.44
CA ASP A 19 0.44 -6.94 8.85
C ASP A 19 0.93 -8.34 8.42
N HIS A 20 2.22 -8.48 8.14
CA HIS A 20 2.87 -9.72 7.68
C HIS A 20 2.21 -10.30 6.42
N ALA A 21 1.53 -9.45 5.64
CA ALA A 21 0.93 -9.76 4.37
C ALA A 21 1.95 -9.76 3.22
N LEU A 22 1.57 -10.35 2.09
CA LEU A 22 2.39 -10.39 0.88
C LEU A 22 1.98 -9.29 -0.10
N LEU A 23 2.97 -8.58 -0.66
CA LEU A 23 2.80 -7.68 -1.80
C LEU A 23 3.66 -8.19 -2.96
N GLY A 24 3.06 -8.38 -4.12
CA GLY A 24 3.73 -8.90 -5.31
C GLY A 24 3.11 -8.37 -6.59
N THR A 25 3.83 -8.57 -7.70
CA THR A 25 3.41 -8.16 -9.04
C THR A 25 3.38 -9.37 -9.96
N THR A 26 2.46 -9.39 -10.92
CA THR A 26 2.31 -10.47 -11.88
C THR A 26 1.71 -9.95 -13.18
N ALA A 27 2.11 -10.54 -14.32
CA ALA A 27 1.46 -10.30 -15.60
C ALA A 27 0.10 -11.02 -15.71
N ALA A 28 -0.15 -12.03 -14.86
CA ALA A 28 -1.38 -12.82 -14.85
C ALA A 28 -2.25 -12.41 -13.64
N ALA A 29 -2.94 -11.27 -13.76
CA ALA A 29 -3.83 -10.77 -12.71
C ALA A 29 -5.15 -11.56 -12.57
N ASN A 30 -5.45 -12.45 -13.52
CA ASN A 30 -6.65 -13.27 -13.50
C ASN A 30 -6.44 -14.50 -12.62
N ASN A 31 -7.42 -14.79 -11.74
CA ASN A 31 -7.47 -15.98 -10.89
C ASN A 31 -6.38 -16.06 -9.79
N LEU A 32 -6.22 -14.98 -9.02
CA LEU A 32 -5.31 -14.93 -7.87
C LEU A 32 -6.04 -15.31 -6.57
N ASN A 33 -6.09 -16.60 -6.26
CA ASN A 33 -6.68 -17.08 -5.00
C ASN A 33 -5.90 -16.54 -3.79
N GLY A 34 -6.60 -15.87 -2.87
CA GLY A 34 -6.00 -15.32 -1.65
C GLY A 34 -5.30 -13.97 -1.83
N PHE A 35 -5.38 -13.36 -3.02
CA PHE A 35 -4.83 -12.02 -3.28
C PHE A 35 -5.92 -11.08 -3.80
N ILE A 36 -5.69 -9.78 -3.59
CA ILE A 36 -6.53 -8.71 -4.13
C ILE A 36 -5.62 -7.84 -4.99
N VAL A 37 -6.09 -7.49 -6.18
CA VAL A 37 -5.39 -6.52 -7.04
C VAL A 37 -5.61 -5.12 -6.46
N VAL A 38 -4.52 -4.47 -6.05
CA VAL A 38 -4.55 -3.14 -5.40
C VAL A 38 -3.98 -2.02 -6.28
N GLY A 39 -3.47 -2.36 -7.46
CA GLY A 39 -2.89 -1.40 -8.39
C GLY A 39 -2.22 -2.07 -9.57
N GLU A 40 -1.47 -1.28 -10.33
CA GLU A 40 -0.72 -1.70 -11.51
C GLU A 40 0.69 -1.10 -11.49
N VAL A 41 1.62 -1.75 -12.18
CA VAL A 41 2.97 -1.24 -12.40
C VAL A 41 3.00 -0.57 -13.77
N LEU A 42 3.30 0.73 -13.78
CA LEU A 42 3.43 1.53 -14.99
C LEU A 42 4.90 1.91 -15.23
N GLU A 43 5.24 2.18 -16.49
CA GLU A 43 6.50 2.83 -16.83
C GLU A 43 6.54 4.23 -16.20
N GLY A 44 7.62 4.56 -15.47
CA GLY A 44 7.70 5.83 -14.75
C GLY A 44 9.09 6.11 -14.18
N VAL A 45 9.23 7.31 -13.60
CA VAL A 45 10.44 7.74 -12.88
C VAL A 45 10.58 6.91 -11.60
N PRO A 46 11.80 6.50 -11.20
CA PRO A 46 12.02 5.84 -9.91
C PRO A 46 11.38 6.64 -8.77
N HIS A 47 10.72 5.95 -7.83
CA HIS A 47 10.20 6.46 -6.55
C HIS A 47 8.78 7.06 -6.51
N ASN A 48 7.96 6.92 -7.55
CA ASN A 48 6.58 7.41 -7.50
C ASN A 48 5.59 6.27 -7.19
N VAL A 49 5.09 6.22 -5.96
CA VAL A 49 3.86 5.49 -5.61
C VAL A 49 2.71 6.47 -5.63
N MET A 50 1.62 6.11 -6.31
CA MET A 50 0.45 6.97 -6.47
C MET A 50 -0.80 6.32 -5.89
N LEU A 51 -1.64 7.13 -5.25
CA LEU A 51 -2.99 6.75 -4.84
C LEU A 51 -3.98 7.74 -5.43
N ASN A 52 -4.95 7.23 -6.21
CA ASN A 52 -5.96 8.04 -6.87
C ASN A 52 -5.37 9.21 -7.69
N GLY A 53 -4.29 8.94 -8.43
CA GLY A 53 -3.63 9.94 -9.29
C GLY A 53 -2.74 10.95 -8.55
N LYS A 54 -2.55 10.83 -7.23
CA LYS A 54 -1.69 11.70 -6.43
C LYS A 54 -0.47 10.94 -5.93
N THR A 55 0.71 11.55 -6.06
CA THR A 55 1.94 11.02 -5.45
C THR A 55 1.82 11.00 -3.94
N LEU A 56 2.30 9.92 -3.32
CA LEU A 56 2.40 9.79 -1.87
C LEU A 56 3.85 9.93 -1.42
N ASP A 57 4.04 10.66 -0.33
CA ASP A 57 5.31 10.61 0.40
C ASP A 57 5.46 9.23 1.05
N PRO A 58 6.66 8.60 0.98
CA PRO A 58 6.91 7.35 1.67
C PRO A 58 6.65 7.48 3.18
N LYS A 59 5.89 6.53 3.72
CA LYS A 59 5.58 6.39 5.14
C LYS A 59 5.84 4.95 5.58
N GLY A 60 5.99 4.77 6.89
CA GLY A 60 6.24 3.47 7.48
C GLY A 60 7.31 3.56 8.55
N TYR A 61 7.53 2.44 9.23
CA TYR A 61 8.53 2.35 10.28
C TYR A 61 9.96 2.40 9.71
N GLN A 62 10.81 3.23 10.33
CA GLN A 62 12.24 3.29 10.04
C GLN A 62 13.02 3.23 11.35
N HIS A 63 13.86 2.21 11.49
CA HIS A 63 14.81 2.16 12.60
C HIS A 63 15.80 3.33 12.52
N GLN A 64 16.12 3.92 13.67
CA GLN A 64 17.27 4.79 13.83
C GLN A 64 18.13 4.25 14.97
N TRP A 65 19.24 3.63 14.61
CA TRP A 65 20.26 3.22 15.57
C TRP A 65 21.26 4.36 15.65
N ARG A 66 21.16 5.18 16.70
CA ARG A 66 22.21 6.14 17.08
C ARG A 66 23.09 5.54 18.16
#